data_AF-A0A3D4PRG2-F1
#
_entry.id   AF-A0A3D4PRG2-F1
#
_cell.length_a   1.000
_cell.length_b   1.000
_cell.length_c   1.000
_cell.angle_alpha   90.00
_cell.angle_beta   90.00
_cell.angle_gamma   90.00
#
_symmetry.space_group_name_H-M   'P 1'
#
loop_
_entity.id
_entity.type
_entity.pdbx_description
1 polymer ?
#
loop_
_entity_poly.entity_id
_entity_poly.type
_entity_poly.pdbx_seq_one_letter_code
_entity_poly.pdbx_strand_id
1 'polypeptide(L)'
;MADSPSSAPRFLAPAQVAELLSIEVDEVISLVLAGRLRGAQLGSPARWRVAEDSIADYLAEQTEEARRMALWRQADAASFPEVWGPQR
;
A
#
# COMPACT_ATOMS: atom_id res chain seq x y z
N MET A 1 5.43 -3.36 32.74
CA MET A 1 5.22 -3.32 31.28
C MET A 1 6.17 -4.37 30.71
N ALA A 2 5.68 -5.56 30.40
CA ALA A 2 6.51 -6.60 29.80
C ALA A 2 6.79 -6.19 28.35
N ASP A 3 8.06 -6.00 28.01
CA ASP A 3 8.51 -5.87 26.64
C ASP A 3 8.26 -7.23 25.97
N SER A 4 7.19 -7.32 25.17
CA SER A 4 6.93 -8.55 24.40
C SER A 4 8.15 -8.82 23.53
N PRO A 5 8.66 -10.06 23.46
CA PRO A 5 9.84 -10.35 22.64
C PRO A 5 9.55 -9.85 21.23
N SER A 6 10.36 -8.90 20.73
CA SER A 6 10.22 -8.41 19.36
C SER A 6 10.27 -9.63 18.45
N SER A 7 9.13 -10.00 17.87
CA SER A 7 9.08 -11.15 16.97
C SER A 7 10.12 -10.91 15.89
N ALA A 8 10.96 -11.92 15.65
CA ALA A 8 11.95 -11.83 14.58
C ALA A 8 11.24 -11.42 13.27
N PRO A 9 11.86 -10.56 12.45
CA PRO A 9 11.23 -10.09 11.23
C PRO A 9 10.83 -11.29 10.36
N ARG A 10 9.55 -11.34 10.00
CA ARG A 10 8.97 -12.41 9.20
C ARG A 10 9.05 -12.05 7.74
N PHE A 11 9.39 -13.03 6.92
CA PHE A 11 9.56 -12.87 5.48
C PHE A 11 8.63 -13.82 4.75
N LEU A 12 7.94 -13.31 3.74
CA LEU A 12 6.98 -14.05 2.93
C LEU A 12 7.50 -14.24 1.50
N ALA A 13 7.11 -15.34 0.86
CA ALA A 13 7.28 -15.49 -0.59
C ALA A 13 6.39 -14.45 -1.32
N PRO A 14 6.81 -13.97 -2.51
CA PRO A 14 5.96 -13.11 -3.34
C PRO A 14 4.57 -13.71 -3.60
N ALA A 15 4.48 -15.03 -3.82
CA ALA A 15 3.19 -15.71 -3.98
C ALA A 15 2.27 -15.62 -2.75
N GLN A 16 2.84 -15.65 -1.53
CA GLN A 16 2.04 -15.51 -0.31
C GLN A 16 1.52 -14.08 -0.14
N VAL A 17 2.33 -13.09 -0.53
CA VAL A 17 1.92 -11.67 -0.50
C VAL A 17 0.86 -11.40 -1.58
N ALA A 18 1.01 -12.00 -2.75
CA ALA A 18 0.04 -11.91 -3.85
C ALA A 18 -1.34 -12.42 -3.41
N GLU A 19 -1.39 -13.59 -2.75
CA GLU A 19 -2.63 -14.11 -2.19
C GLU A 19 -3.20 -13.20 -1.10
N LEU A 20 -2.37 -12.70 -0.19
CA LEU A 20 -2.80 -11.83 0.91
C LEU A 20 -3.43 -10.53 0.39
N LEU A 21 -2.84 -9.94 -0.64
CA LEU A 21 -3.28 -8.66 -1.22
C LEU A 21 -4.26 -8.83 -2.38
N SER A 22 -4.54 -10.06 -2.81
CA SER A 22 -5.36 -10.39 -3.98
C SER A 22 -4.89 -9.68 -5.25
N ILE A 23 -3.57 -9.70 -5.50
CA ILE A 23 -2.90 -9.17 -6.70
C ILE A 23 -2.02 -10.23 -7.33
N GLU A 24 -1.47 -9.95 -8.52
CA GLU A 24 -0.59 -10.88 -9.22
C GLU A 24 0.82 -10.93 -8.60
N VAL A 25 1.50 -12.07 -8.73
CA VAL A 25 2.88 -12.24 -8.22
C VAL A 25 3.85 -11.25 -8.90
N ASP A 26 3.69 -11.02 -10.20
CA ASP A 26 4.52 -10.07 -10.94
C ASP A 26 4.29 -8.62 -10.47
N GLU A 27 3.08 -8.31 -10.00
CA GLU A 27 2.77 -7.02 -9.39
C GLU A 27 3.49 -6.86 -8.06
N VAL A 28 3.52 -7.90 -7.21
CA VAL A 28 4.31 -7.90 -5.97
C VAL A 28 5.79 -7.65 -6.27
N ILE A 29 6.36 -8.32 -7.28
CA ILE A 29 7.75 -8.10 -7.69
C ILE A 29 7.96 -6.65 -8.16
N SER A 30 7.03 -6.11 -8.93
CA SER A 30 7.08 -4.72 -9.39
C SER A 30 7.05 -3.72 -8.22
N LEU A 31 6.24 -3.98 -7.19
CA LEU A 31 6.22 -3.17 -5.96
C LEU A 31 7.55 -3.22 -5.20
N VAL A 32 8.21 -4.37 -5.16
CA VAL A 32 9.54 -4.51 -4.55
C VAL A 32 10.59 -3.73 -5.34
N LEU A 33 10.58 -3.86 -6.67
CA LEU A 33 11.51 -3.13 -7.55
C LEU A 33 11.29 -1.61 -7.49
N ALA A 34 10.03 -1.17 -7.31
CA ALA A 34 9.67 0.23 -7.10
C ALA A 34 10.00 0.74 -5.69
N GLY A 35 10.49 -0.11 -4.78
CA GLY A 35 10.81 0.24 -3.40
C GLY A 35 9.58 0.46 -2.51
N ARG A 36 8.37 0.11 -2.98
CA ARG A 36 7.11 0.24 -2.22
C ARG A 36 6.93 -0.90 -1.22
N LEU A 37 7.47 -2.07 -1.52
CA LEU A 37 7.60 -3.19 -0.60
C LEU A 37 9.06 -3.47 -0.31
N ARG A 38 9.41 -3.75 0.95
CA ARG A 38 10.78 -4.11 1.31
C ARG A 38 11.01 -5.58 0.97
N GLY A 39 11.89 -5.83 0.01
CA GLY A 39 12.24 -7.20 -0.42
C GLY A 39 13.73 -7.43 -0.59
N ALA A 40 14.15 -8.69 -0.42
CA ALA A 40 15.51 -9.14 -0.63
C ALA A 40 15.54 -10.48 -1.37
N GLN A 41 16.56 -10.68 -2.21
CA GLN A 41 16.84 -11.98 -2.81
C GLN A 41 17.74 -12.80 -1.87
N LEU A 42 17.29 -14.00 -1.53
CA LEU A 42 17.97 -14.88 -0.57
C LEU A 42 18.19 -16.28 -1.16
N GLY A 43 19.32 -16.90 -0.79
CA GLY A 43 19.66 -18.28 -1.13
C GLY A 43 20.30 -18.47 -2.52
N SER A 44 20.50 -19.74 -2.89
CA SER A 44 20.98 -20.18 -4.20
C SER A 44 20.12 -21.35 -4.68
N PRO A 45 19.34 -21.22 -5.77
CA PRO A 45 19.16 -20.00 -6.56
C PRO A 45 18.48 -18.88 -5.76
N ALA A 46 18.76 -17.64 -6.13
CA ALA A 46 18.22 -16.46 -5.49
C ALA A 46 16.68 -16.45 -5.59
N ARG A 47 16.00 -16.31 -4.45
CA ARG A 47 14.54 -16.19 -4.38
C ARG A 47 14.15 -14.93 -3.62
N TRP A 48 13.21 -14.18 -4.16
CA TRP A 48 12.65 -13.01 -3.50
C TRP A 48 11.93 -13.38 -2.20
N ARG A 49 12.10 -12.51 -1.21
CA ARG A 49 11.43 -12.53 0.08
C ARG A 49 11.02 -11.11 0.44
N VAL A 50 9.76 -10.95 0.86
CA VAL A 50 9.17 -9.66 1.24
C VAL A 50 9.05 -9.61 2.75
N ALA A 51 9.44 -8.50 3.37
CA ALA A 51 9.29 -8.30 4.79
C ALA A 51 7.81 -8.07 5.13
N GLU A 52 7.25 -8.86 6.05
CA GLU A 52 5.81 -8.84 6.39
C GLU A 52 5.37 -7.49 6.96
N ASP A 53 6.23 -6.84 7.74
CA ASP A 53 6.00 -5.50 8.30
C ASP A 53 5.80 -4.44 7.21
N SER A 54 6.54 -4.54 6.10
CA SER A 54 6.41 -3.60 4.98
C SER A 54 5.06 -3.66 4.27
N ILE A 55 4.32 -4.75 4.41
CA ILE A 55 2.97 -4.89 3.84
C ILE A 55 1.99 -3.98 4.60
N ALA A 56 2.10 -3.95 5.93
CA ALA A 56 1.29 -3.08 6.76
C ALA A 56 1.59 -1.60 6.48
N ASP A 57 2.88 -1.26 6.36
CA ASP A 57 3.33 0.09 5.98
C ASP A 57 2.74 0.52 4.62
N TYR A 58 2.82 -0.36 3.62
CA TYR A 58 2.27 -0.12 2.28
C TYR A 58 0.76 0.11 2.30
N LEU A 59 -0.01 -0.73 3.00
CA LEU A 59 -1.47 -0.59 3.09
C LEU A 59 -1.89 0.70 3.80
N ALA A 60 -1.14 1.12 4.81
CA ALA A 60 -1.38 2.39 5.49
C ALA A 60 -1.19 3.57 4.53
N GLU A 61 -0.13 3.55 3.71
CA GLU A 61 0.11 4.55 2.67
C GLU A 61 -1.04 4.59 1.64
N GLN A 62 -1.49 3.43 1.15
CA GLN A 62 -2.61 3.35 0.18
C GLN A 62 -3.93 3.85 0.75
N THR A 63 -4.19 3.57 2.03
CA THR A 63 -5.37 4.07 2.72
C THR A 63 -5.33 5.59 2.84
N GLU A 64 -4.18 6.16 3.18
CA GLU A 64 -4.00 7.60 3.31
C GLU A 64 -4.13 8.32 1.95
N GLU A 65 -3.58 7.74 0.89
CA GLU A 65 -3.73 8.24 -0.47
C GLU A 65 -5.22 8.26 -0.90
N ALA A 66 -5.94 7.15 -0.68
CA ALA A 66 -7.37 7.07 -0.95
C ALA A 66 -8.18 8.09 -0.15
N ARG A 67 -7.82 8.30 1.13
CA ARG A 67 -8.43 9.31 2.01
C ARG A 67 -8.24 10.71 1.45
N ARG A 68 -7.02 11.04 1.01
CA ARG A 68 -6.70 12.35 0.42
C ARG A 68 -7.50 12.60 -0.86
N MET A 69 -7.60 11.60 -1.73
CA MET A 69 -8.41 11.69 -2.95
C MET A 69 -9.90 11.87 -2.66
N ALA A 70 -10.43 11.21 -1.63
CA ALA A 70 -11.84 11.36 -1.25
C ALA A 70 -12.15 12.78 -0.74
N LEU A 71 -11.26 13.39 0.03
CA LEU A 71 -11.41 14.77 0.50
C LEU A 71 -11.37 15.78 -0.65
N TRP A 72 -10.47 15.57 -1.62
CA TRP A 72 -10.44 16.39 -2.84
C TRP A 72 -11.78 16.36 -3.58
N ARG A 73 -12.36 15.17 -3.81
CA ARG A 73 -13.67 15.03 -4.47
C ARG A 73 -14.80 15.73 -3.73
N GLN A 74 -14.80 15.72 -2.40
CA GLN A 74 -15.81 16.41 -1.60
C GLN A 74 -15.66 17.94 -1.67
N ALA A 75 -14.42 18.45 -1.66
CA ALA A 75 -14.15 19.86 -1.79
C ALA A 75 -14.59 20.41 -3.15
N ASP A 76 -14.33 19.69 -4.24
CA ASP A 76 -14.81 20.06 -5.59
C ASP A 76 -16.34 20.12 -5.64
N ALA A 77 -17.03 19.12 -5.07
CA ALA A 77 -18.49 19.08 -5.04
C ALA A 77 -19.11 20.24 -4.21
N ALA A 78 -18.45 20.66 -3.13
CA ALA A 78 -18.88 21.77 -2.29
C ALA A 78 -18.53 23.16 -2.86
N SER A 79 -17.64 23.22 -3.87
CA SER A 79 -17.15 24.47 -4.47
C SER A 79 -18.04 25.03 -5.58
N PHE A 80 -19.33 24.66 -5.64
CA PHE A 80 -20.31 25.26 -6.56
C PHE A 80 -21.35 26.18 -5.88
N PRO A 81 -21.00 27.44 -5.56
CA PRO A 81 -22.00 28.39 -5.06
C PRO A 81 -22.87 29.10 -6.12
N GLU A 82 -22.38 29.69 -7.23
CA GLU A 82 -23.21 30.75 -7.90
C GLU A 82 -23.10 30.94 -9.44
N VAL A 83 -22.85 29.92 -10.27
CA VAL A 83 -22.76 30.14 -11.75
C VAL A 83 -24.13 30.21 -12.47
N TRP A 84 -25.25 29.97 -11.81
CA TRP A 84 -26.59 30.22 -12.39
C TRP A 84 -27.22 31.47 -11.76
N GLY A 85 -26.72 32.64 -12.15
CA GLY A 85 -27.38 33.92 -11.85
C GLY A 85 -28.80 33.97 -12.43
N PRO A 86 -29.73 34.75 -11.84
CA PRO A 86 -31.13 34.76 -12.24
C PRO A 86 -31.26 35.24 -13.70
N GLN A 87 -31.72 34.35 -14.59
CA GLN A 87 -32.20 34.74 -15.89
C GLN A 87 -33.57 35.39 -15.71
N ARG A 88 -33.54 36.74 -15.68
CA ARG A 88 -34.62 37.72 -15.86
C ARG A 88 -36.07 37.29 -15.69
#